data_AF-A0A6N4R758-F1
#
_entry.id   AF-A0A6N4R758-F1
#
_cell.length_a   1.000
_cell.length_b   1.000
_cell.length_c   1.000
_cell.angle_alpha   90.00
_cell.angle_beta   90.00
_cell.angle_gamma   90.00
#
_symmetry.space_group_name_H-M   'P 1'
#
loop_
_entity.id
_entity.type
_entity.pdbx_description
1 polymer ?
#
loop_
_entity_poly.entity_id
_entity_poly.type
_entity_poly.pdbx_seq_one_letter_code
_entity_poly.pdbx_strand_id
1 'polypeptide(L)'
;MRAGSWTQFEKRFEPQPAPSHDFIWEPWEVPKDADWHFWWTLVESDHGHLYAVPGYRFINRFGYIHTRQKWQDETREYLYG
;
A
#
# COMPACT_ATOMS: atom_id res chain seq x y z
N MET A 1 9.65 12.65 9.54
CA MET A 1 9.37 11.22 9.28
C MET A 1 8.60 10.68 10.48
N ARG A 2 7.37 10.20 10.30
CA ARG A 2 6.65 9.45 11.36
C ARG A 2 6.35 8.07 10.79
N ALA A 3 6.75 7.04 11.52
CA ALA A 3 6.31 5.70 11.23
C ALA A 3 4.83 5.58 11.63
N GLY A 4 3.97 5.24 10.68
CA GLY A 4 2.60 4.87 10.95
C GLY A 4 2.52 3.45 11.51
N SER A 5 1.47 3.14 12.27
CA SER A 5 1.07 1.74 12.46
C SER A 5 0.03 1.35 11.42
N TRP A 6 -0.20 0.04 11.20
CA TRP A 6 -1.29 -0.43 10.34
C TRP A 6 -2.63 0.23 10.69
N THR A 7 -2.96 0.32 11.98
CA THR A 7 -4.18 0.98 12.47
C THR A 7 -4.27 2.46 12.08
N GLN A 8 -3.15 3.18 12.03
CA GLN A 8 -3.13 4.58 11.58
C GLN A 8 -3.33 4.68 10.07
N PHE A 9 -2.73 3.76 9.32
CA PHE A 9 -2.91 3.66 7.87
C PHE A 9 -4.37 3.35 7.52
N GLU A 10 -5.00 2.37 8.18
CA GLU A 10 -6.41 2.02 7.97
C GLU A 10 -7.34 3.21 8.19
N LYS A 11 -7.16 3.91 9.32
CA LYS A 11 -7.96 5.10 9.66
C LYS A 11 -7.79 6.23 8.65
N ARG A 12 -6.59 6.38 8.10
CA ARG A 12 -6.25 7.50 7.22
C ARG A 12 -6.61 7.25 5.76
N PHE A 13 -6.42 6.02 5.29
CA PHE A 13 -6.50 5.70 3.86
C PHE A 13 -7.65 4.77 3.50
N GLU A 14 -8.26 4.08 4.47
CA GLU A 14 -9.41 3.20 4.27
C GLU A 14 -9.13 2.14 3.17
N PRO A 15 -8.25 1.14 3.44
CA PRO A 15 -7.90 0.12 2.47
C PRO A 15 -9.13 -0.66 2.01
N GLN A 16 -9.15 -1.01 0.73
CA GLN A 16 -10.24 -1.71 0.07
C GLN A 16 -9.87 -3.19 -0.08
N PRO A 17 -10.82 -4.11 0.13
CA PRO A 17 -10.55 -5.53 0.11
C PRO A 17 -10.08 -6.00 -1.27
N ALA A 18 -9.14 -6.94 -1.29
CA ALA A 18 -8.68 -7.54 -2.54
C ALA A 18 -9.64 -8.64 -3.03
N PRO A 19 -9.62 -9.00 -4.33
CA PRO A 19 -10.46 -10.08 -4.84
C PRO A 19 -10.11 -11.45 -4.26
N SER A 20 -8.82 -11.70 -4.01
CA SER A 20 -8.31 -13.04 -3.61
C SER A 20 -7.80 -13.12 -2.17
N HIS A 21 -7.51 -11.98 -1.52
CA HIS A 21 -6.94 -11.89 -0.17
C HIS A 21 -7.67 -10.79 0.62
N ASP A 22 -7.34 -10.63 1.91
CA ASP A 22 -7.96 -9.57 2.74
C ASP A 22 -7.75 -8.18 2.15
N PHE A 23 -6.52 -7.66 2.11
CA PHE A 23 -6.22 -6.31 1.62
C PHE A 23 -5.07 -6.23 0.60
N ILE A 24 -4.46 -7.37 0.28
CA ILE A 24 -3.27 -7.43 -0.59
C ILE A 24 -3.70 -7.81 -1.99
N TRP A 25 -3.56 -6.85 -2.91
CA TRP A 25 -3.85 -6.99 -4.32
C TRP A 25 -2.61 -7.49 -5.05
N GLU A 26 -2.78 -8.57 -5.81
CA GLU A 26 -1.76 -9.10 -6.70
C GLU A 26 -1.59 -8.18 -7.92
N PRO A 27 -0.42 -8.17 -8.57
CA PRO A 27 -0.18 -7.27 -9.70
C PRO A 27 -1.13 -7.45 -10.88
N TRP A 28 -1.67 -8.66 -11.08
CA TRP A 28 -2.64 -8.95 -12.13
C TRP A 28 -4.08 -8.58 -11.75
N GLU A 29 -4.36 -8.27 -10.49
CA GLU A 29 -5.68 -7.82 -10.02
C GLU A 29 -5.86 -6.30 -10.15
N VAL A 30 -4.77 -5.56 -10.34
CA VAL A 30 -4.80 -4.10 -10.50
C VAL A 30 -5.38 -3.74 -11.89
N PRO A 31 -6.44 -2.91 -11.97
CA PRO A 31 -6.96 -2.42 -13.24
C PRO A 31 -5.89 -1.66 -14.04
N LYS A 32 -5.86 -1.86 -15.36
CA LYS A 32 -4.82 -1.26 -16.23
C LYS A 32 -4.84 0.28 -16.26
N ASP A 33 -5.99 0.87 -15.99
CA ASP A 33 -6.29 2.30 -16.02
C ASP A 33 -6.47 2.90 -14.61
N ALA A 34 -6.05 2.18 -13.57
CA ALA A 34 -6.20 2.62 -12.21
C ALA A 34 -5.39 3.90 -11.90
N ASP A 35 -6.00 4.84 -11.17
CA ASP A 35 -5.33 6.05 -10.69
C ASP A 35 -4.38 5.69 -9.55
N TRP A 36 -3.08 5.70 -9.85
CA TRP A 36 -1.97 5.34 -8.97
C TRP A 36 -1.95 6.08 -7.62
N HIS A 37 -2.63 7.23 -7.48
CA HIS A 37 -2.76 7.94 -6.20
C HIS A 37 -3.60 7.20 -5.14
N PHE A 38 -4.37 6.19 -5.54
CA PHE A 38 -5.11 5.30 -4.63
C PHE A 38 -4.38 4.00 -4.35
N TRP A 39 -3.16 3.84 -4.88
CA TRP A 39 -2.42 2.59 -4.80
C TRP A 39 -1.13 2.78 -4.04
N TRP A 40 -0.87 1.81 -3.18
CA TRP A 40 0.35 1.68 -2.41
C TRP A 40 1.03 0.39 -2.77
N THR A 41 2.34 0.43 -2.96
CA THR A 41 3.14 -0.79 -3.07
C THR A 41 3.54 -1.26 -1.69
N LEU A 42 3.18 -2.50 -1.37
CA LEU A 42 3.77 -3.21 -0.24
C LEU A 42 5.16 -3.68 -0.63
N VAL A 43 6.16 -3.23 0.11
CA VAL A 43 7.55 -3.67 -0.02
C VAL A 43 8.01 -4.33 1.26
N GLU A 44 8.72 -5.44 1.13
CA GLU A 44 9.39 -6.11 2.23
C GLU A 44 10.84 -5.63 2.31
N SER A 45 11.32 -5.32 3.52
CA SER A 45 12.73 -5.04 3.78
C SER A 45 13.50 -6.31 4.12
N ASP A 46 14.83 -6.23 4.02
CA ASP A 46 15.75 -7.32 4.38
C ASP A 46 15.63 -7.81 5.83
N HIS A 47 14.97 -7.04 6.71
CA HIS A 47 14.70 -7.40 8.11
C HIS A 47 13.30 -8.00 8.33
N GLY A 48 12.54 -8.29 7.28
CA GLY A 48 11.19 -8.86 7.35
C GLY A 48 10.08 -7.86 7.71
N HIS A 49 10.38 -6.56 7.73
CA HIS A 49 9.35 -5.53 7.90
C HIS A 49 8.67 -5.20 6.56
N LEU A 50 7.36 -4.99 6.60
CA LEU A 50 6.56 -4.54 5.46
C LEU A 50 6.34 -3.02 5.51
N TYR A 51 6.38 -2.36 4.36
CA TYR A 51 6.14 -0.92 4.24
C TYR A 51 5.18 -0.66 3.09
N ALA A 52 4.32 0.35 3.24
CA ALA A 52 3.49 0.86 2.16
C ALA A 52 4.12 2.11 1.55
N VAL A 53 4.49 2.03 0.27
CA VAL A 53 5.07 3.15 -0.48
C VAL A 53 4.05 3.68 -1.49
N PRO A 54 3.87 5.00 -1.61
CA PRO A 54 3.02 5.61 -2.62
C PRO A 54 3.28 5.13 -4.04
N GLY A 55 2.19 4.85 -4.76
CA GLY A 55 2.21 4.50 -6.17
C GLY A 55 2.73 3.11 -6.44
N TYR A 56 3.05 2.85 -7.72
CA TYR A 56 3.55 1.56 -8.19
C TYR A 56 5.08 1.48 -8.14
N ARG A 57 5.59 0.44 -7.49
CA ARG A 57 7.00 0.06 -7.49
C ARG A 57 7.15 -1.37 -8.02
N PHE A 58 8.24 -1.61 -8.72
CA PHE A 58 8.53 -2.90 -9.36
C PHE A 58 9.58 -3.73 -8.63
N ILE A 59 10.35 -3.11 -7.73
CA ILE A 59 11.45 -3.75 -7.00
C ILE A 59 10.99 -4.08 -5.59
N ASN A 60 11.35 -5.28 -5.10
CA ASN A 60 11.02 -5.80 -3.77
C ASN A 60 9.53 -5.66 -3.40
N ARG A 61 8.65 -5.76 -4.41
CA ARG A 61 7.21 -5.67 -4.26
C ARG A 61 6.67 -7.01 -3.79
N PHE A 62 5.98 -6.97 -2.65
CA PHE A 62 5.15 -8.07 -2.16
C PHE A 62 3.76 -8.05 -2.81
N GLY A 63 3.16 -6.87 -2.94
CA GLY A 63 1.85 -6.69 -3.54
C GLY A 63 1.43 -5.23 -3.53
N TYR A 64 0.14 -4.97 -3.68
CA TYR A 64 -0.43 -3.63 -3.60
C TYR A 64 -1.54 -3.52 -2.57
N ILE A 65 -1.81 -2.31 -2.12
CA ILE A 65 -3.01 -1.96 -1.36
C ILE A 65 -3.75 -0.87 -2.13
N HIS A 66 -5.03 -1.11 -2.40
CA HIS A 66 -5.94 -0.10 -2.92
C HIS A 66 -6.60 0.64 -1.74
N THR A 67 -6.67 1.96 -1.79
CA THR A 67 -7.20 2.80 -0.71
C THR A 67 -8.31 3.71 -1.21
N ARG A 68 -9.28 4.04 -0.35
CA ARG A 68 -10.34 5.00 -0.70
C ARG A 68 -9.85 6.44 -0.72
N GLN A 69 -8.86 6.76 0.10
CA GLN A 69 -8.25 8.08 0.14
C GLN A 69 -6.97 8.10 -0.68
N LYS A 70 -6.76 9.19 -1.42
CA LYS A 70 -5.53 9.42 -2.17
C LYS A 70 -4.38 9.70 -1.21
N TRP A 71 -3.21 9.17 -1.53
CA TRP A 71 -1.97 9.71 -1.00
C TRP A 71 -1.55 10.96 -1.79
N GLN A 72 -0.73 11.82 -1.18
CA GLN A 72 -0.19 13.04 -1.81
C GLN A 72 1.34 12.94 -1.95
N ASP A 73 1.99 13.68 -2.85
CA ASP A 73 3.41 13.54 -3.20
C ASP A 73 4.40 13.53 -2.01
N GLU A 74 4.07 14.19 -0.89
CA GLU A 74 4.89 14.21 0.32
C GLU A 74 4.62 13.04 1.30
N THR A 75 3.66 12.18 0.98
CA THR A 75 3.19 11.11 1.87
C THR A 75 4.21 9.97 1.89
N ARG A 76 4.70 9.58 3.07
CA ARG A 76 5.51 8.36 3.24
C ARG A 76 5.04 7.68 4.52
N GLU A 77 4.55 6.46 4.41
CA GLU A 77 3.99 5.70 5.53
C GLU A 77 4.83 4.45 5.81
N TYR A 78 4.89 4.10 7.08
CA TYR A 78 5.47 2.84 7.56
C TYR A 78 4.32 1.98 8.06
N LEU A 79 4.38 0.67 7.91
CA LEU A 79 3.35 -0.23 8.44
C LEU A 79 4.02 -1.17 9.44
N TYR A 80 3.89 -0.91 10.74
CA TYR A 80 4.17 -1.92 11.75
C TYR A 80 3.11 -2.00 12.83
N GLY A 81 2.85 -3.24 13.24
CA GLY A 81 2.08 -3.70 14.38
C GLY A 81 2.53 -5.13 14.63
#